data_AF-A0A1I5W2D3-F1
#
_entry.id   AF-A0A1I5W2D3-F1
#
_cell.length_a   1.000
_cell.length_b   1.000
_cell.length_c   1.000
_cell.angle_alpha   90.00
_cell.angle_beta   90.00
_cell.angle_gamma   90.00
#
_symmetry.space_group_name_H-M   'P 1'
#
loop_
_entity.id
_entity.type
_entity.pdbx_description
1 polymer ?
#
loop_
_entity_poly.entity_id
_entity_poly.type
_entity_poly.pdbx_seq_one_letter_code
_entity_poly.pdbx_strand_id
1 'polypeptide(L)' 'MNVIVHERDNEHLSREARAMGMVVWDVIQNGELVGIFPSQDEADAYRKALEDAQPQG' A
#
# COMPACT_ATOMS: atom_id res chain seq x y z
N MET A 1 -7.77 -3.15 -14.17
CA MET A 1 -6.92 -3.42 -13.00
C MET A 1 -7.58 -2.77 -11.79
N ASN A 2 -7.79 -3.48 -10.68
CA ASN A 2 -8.23 -2.82 -9.44
C ASN A 2 -7.02 -2.74 -8.51
N VAL A 3 -6.48 -1.53 -8.33
CA VAL A 3 -5.39 -1.27 -7.39
C VAL A 3 -5.96 -0.50 -6.21
N ILE A 4 -5.77 -1.05 -5.01
CA ILE A 4 -6.28 -0.49 -3.76
C ILE A 4 -5.07 -0.10 -2.92
N VAL A 5 -5.08 1.13 -2.43
CA VAL A 5 -4.12 1.61 -1.43
C VAL A 5 -4.83 1.57 -0.08
N HIS A 6 -4.26 0.85 0.88
CA HIS A 6 -4.84 0.68 2.20
C HIS A 6 -3.83 1.09 3.27
N GLU A 7 -4.26 1.92 4.22
CA GLU A 7 -3.46 2.15 5.42
C GLU A 7 -3.43 0.85 6.22
N ARG A 8 -2.25 0.31 6.50
CA ARG A 8 -2.10 -0.84 7.37
C ARG A 8 -2.32 -0.36 8.81
N ASP A 9 -3.59 -0.35 9.19
CA ASP A 9 -4.01 0.14 10.48
C ASP A 9 -3.48 -0.75 11.62
N ASN A 10 -3.25 -0.11 12.75
CA ASN A 10 -2.63 -0.67 13.95
C ASN A 10 -3.48 -1.76 14.62
N GLU A 11 -4.72 -1.97 14.18
CA GLU A 11 -5.60 -3.03 14.67
C GLU A 11 -5.08 -4.44 14.33
N HIS A 12 -4.33 -4.60 13.24
CA HIS A 12 -3.66 -5.86 12.86
C HIS A 12 -2.20 -5.99 13.34
N LEU A 13 -1.63 -4.92 13.90
CA LEU A 13 -0.24 -4.88 14.34
C LEU A 13 -0.11 -5.28 15.82
N SER A 14 0.84 -6.17 16.11
CA SER A 14 1.21 -6.58 17.46
C SER A 14 1.55 -5.38 18.35
N ARG A 15 1.40 -5.54 19.67
CA ARG A 15 1.53 -4.49 20.71
C ARG A 15 2.79 -3.60 20.59
N GLU A 16 3.85 -4.11 19.98
CA GLU A 16 5.12 -3.41 19.76
C GLU A 16 5.10 -2.42 18.59
N ALA A 17 4.41 -2.74 17.49
CA ALA A 17 4.28 -1.83 16.35
C ALA A 17 3.36 -0.64 16.66
N ARG A 18 2.38 -0.83 17.56
CA ARG A 18 1.58 0.26 18.13
C ARG A 18 2.43 1.28 18.88
N ALA A 19 3.46 0.82 19.58
CA ALA A 19 4.34 1.68 20.38
C ALA A 19 5.30 2.52 19.52
N MET A 20 5.57 2.09 18.28
CA MET A 20 6.43 2.84 17.34
C MET A 20 5.66 3.83 16.47
N GLY A 21 4.32 3.84 16.51
CA GLY A 21 3.49 4.76 15.72
C GLY A 21 3.73 4.63 14.20
N MET A 22 4.21 3.47 13.74
CA MET A 22 4.50 3.26 12.33
C MET A 22 3.20 3.09 11.54
N VAL A 23 2.94 4.06 10.66
CA VAL A 23 1.90 3.95 9.64
C VAL A 23 2.58 3.48 8.37
N VAL A 24 2.14 2.34 7.84
CA VAL A 24 2.58 1.85 6.53
C VAL A 24 1.38 1.65 5.63
N TRP A 25 1.61 1.76 4.33
CA TRP A 25 0.59 1.79 3.30
C TRP A 25 0.80 0.62 2.35
N ASP A 26 -0.21 -0.23 2.24
CA ASP A 26 -0.21 -1.39 1.38
C ASP A 26 -0.81 -1.05 0.03
N VAL A 27 -0.13 -1.45 -1.03
CA VAL A 27 -0.64 -1.40 -2.39
C VAL A 27 -1.00 -2.81 -2.80
N ILE A 28 -2.30 -3.03 -3.03
CA ILE A 28 -2.88 -4.32 -3.37
C ILE A 28 -3.43 -4.25 -4.78
N GLN A 29 -2.96 -5.12 -5.67
CA GLN A 29 -3.40 -5.20 -7.06
C GLN A 29 -4.11 -6.52 -7.29
N ASN A 30 -5.39 -6.46 -7.69
CA ASN A 30 -6.23 -7.65 -7.93
C ASN A 30 -6.26 -8.64 -6.75
N GLY A 31 -6.09 -8.14 -5.51
CA GLY A 31 -6.07 -8.95 -4.29
C GLY A 31 -4.68 -9.43 -3.86
N GLU A 32 -3.62 -9.11 -4.59
CA GLU A 32 -2.23 -9.44 -4.24
C GLU A 32 -1.47 -8.20 -3.74
N LEU A 33 -0.72 -8.35 -2.65
CA LEU A 33 0.13 -7.29 -2.13
C LEU A 33 1.35 -7.10 -3.04
N VAL A 34 1.43 -5.95 -3.70
CA VAL A 34 2.50 -5.62 -4.66
C VAL A 34 3.49 -4.59 -4.13
N GLY A 35 3.15 -3.88 -3.05
CA GLY A 35 4.06 -2.92 -2.42
C GLY A 35 3.64 -2.51 -1.02
N ILE A 36 4.61 -2.09 -0.21
CA ILE A 36 4.42 -1.54 1.13
C ILE A 36 5.25 -0.25 1.22
N PHE A 37 4.64 0.84 1.65
CA PHE A 37 5.27 2.16 1.70
C PHE A 37 5.14 2.79 3.09
N PRO A 38 6.09 3.63 3.53
CA PRO A 38 6.00 4.31 4.82
C PRO A 38 5.10 5.57 4.76
N SER A 39 4.55 5.92 3.60
CA SER A 39 3.74 7.13 3.39
C SER A 39 2.71 6.94 2.28
N GLN A 40 1.57 7.62 2.43
CA GLN A 40 0.46 7.55 1.47
C GLN A 40 0.87 8.06 0.07
N ASP A 41 1.68 9.12 0.02
CA ASP A 41 2.14 9.74 -1.22
C ASP A 41 2.95 8.75 -2.07
N GLU A 42 3.87 8.00 -1.44
CA GLU A 42 4.65 6.97 -2.12
C GLU A 42 3.77 5.81 -2.60
N ALA A 43 2.77 5.40 -1.80
CA ALA A 43 1.83 4.36 -2.19
C ALA A 43 0.94 4.79 -3.38
N ASP A 44 0.49 6.05 -3.40
CA ASP A 44 -0.30 6.61 -4.50
C ASP A 44 0.54 6.78 -5.78
N ALA A 45 1.78 7.25 -5.64
CA ALA A 45 2.73 7.33 -6.75
C ALA A 45 2.98 5.96 -7.37
N TYR A 46 3.18 4.93 -6.53
CA TYR A 46 3.36 3.56 -7.00
C TYR A 46 2.09 2.99 -7.65
N ARG A 47 0.91 3.25 -7.07
CA ARG A 47 -0.38 2.91 -7.67
C ARG A 47 -0.50 3.50 -9.08
N LYS A 48 -0.24 4.80 -9.26
CA LYS A 48 -0.28 5.46 -10.58
C LYS A 48 0.73 4.84 -11.54
N ALA A 49 1.94 4.55 -11.08
CA ALA A 49 2.95 3.89 -11.88
C ALA A 49 2.51 2.49 -12.32
N LEU A 50 1.80 1.73 -11.48
CA LEU A 50 1.22 0.44 -11.85
C LEU A 50 0.06 0.58 -12.85
N GLU A 51 -0.75 1.63 -12.72
CA GLU A 51 -1.82 1.95 -13.66
C GLU A 51 -1.26 2.39 -15.03
N ASP A 52 -0.12 3.09 -15.06
CA ASP A 52 0.56 3.56 -16.27
C ASP A 52 1.45 2.49 -16.94
N ALA A 53 2.17 1.69 -16.13
CA ALA A 53 3.06 0.62 -16.59
C ALA A 53 2.33 -0.65 -17.03
N GLN A 54 1.00 -0.69 -16.95
CA GLN A 54 0.19 -1.67 -17.68
C GLN A 54 -0.09 -1.09 -19.08
N PRO A 55 0.74 -1.40 -20.09
CA PRO A 55 0.44 -1.00 -21.45
C PRO A 55 -0.95 -1.52 -21.82
N GLN A 56 -1.74 -0.66 -22.43
CA GLN A 56 -2.95 -1.05 -23.15
C GLN A 56 -2.51 -2.08 -24.21
N GLY A 57 -2.69 -3.36 -23.89
CA GLY A 57 -2.38 -4.50 -24.74
C GLY A 57 -3.62 -5.33 -24.97
#